data_AF-A0A6G8AMG8-F1
#
_entry.id   AF-A0A6G8AMG8-F1
#
_cell.length_a   1.000
_cell.length_b   1.000
_cell.length_c   1.000
_cell.angle_alpha   90.00
_cell.angle_beta   90.00
_cell.angle_gamma   90.00
#
_symmetry.space_group_name_H-M   'P 1'
#
loop_
_entity.id
_entity.type
_entity.pdbx_description
1 polymer ?
#
loop_
_entity_poly.entity_id
_entity_poly.type
_entity_poly.pdbx_seq_one_letter_code
_entity_poly.pdbx_strand_id
1 'polypeptide(L)'
;MQKTDYINCWKEKNEVGLDEVTDTFINLFKKPDFLPSIYHPILYKYLKNPQIKHWDKELFTFSYTKIRELERSIGKENMSITLLSNFHLLSTAYQNLLDIESRILLMNRFKGSEELKAKIFNINIYNDLLNGVFGELLKLFITFESAKDNKNLSQKTLKPQIELLESNKRGYQNITALADANIRNAISHGGVKVVGPKIYFSFRIGKEHFQHESTVYDFKDSLLRLFDGVSGIILSWFSYLCEENISYNEVSGNSLINEETSLFFEKLSMSTLLTACDKVYQVDIDNESGKRKHINVEFIGTDLDVDQRILFGIYTAERIFHLRQLNQEDTVMISFNSPKTVTSFFTINCSDINNLSNGKITVEDVSKIIYQSGNVLMFPVNDEDRNEFEDSFRHYSDIETQDYHITEIEDISLENEKRIKAVVYLNRAKRPNHVEKNISEIVEQLKKLETYGFASNKVKHGKMDADLIYLILYKKEVRKGKDRALYPTNDNFIAQIQYDNKMKFPIRNAFVDPNLKLRRYKTIEYNWNPNF
;
A
#
# COMPACT_ATOMS: atom_id res chain seq x y z
N MET A 1 -19.63 17.97 18.27
CA MET A 1 -19.01 18.10 16.92
C MET A 1 -19.37 16.98 15.93
N GLN A 2 -20.24 16.00 16.26
CA GLN A 2 -20.48 14.84 15.36
C GLN A 2 -21.61 15.02 14.32
N LYS A 3 -22.58 15.93 14.51
CA LYS A 3 -23.72 16.10 13.58
C LYS A 3 -23.46 17.03 12.38
N THR A 4 -22.33 17.72 12.34
CA THR A 4 -21.94 18.66 11.27
C THR A 4 -20.54 18.35 10.72
N ASP A 5 -20.05 17.12 10.89
CA ASP A 5 -18.79 16.67 10.29
C ASP A 5 -19.00 16.33 8.81
N TYR A 6 -18.21 16.94 7.91
CA TYR A 6 -18.32 16.74 6.47
C TYR A 6 -18.17 15.26 6.09
N ILE A 7 -17.43 14.46 6.87
CA ILE A 7 -17.25 13.04 6.61
C ILE A 7 -18.54 12.26 6.81
N ASN A 8 -19.33 12.62 7.80
CA ASN A 8 -20.62 11.97 8.03
C ASN A 8 -21.60 12.33 6.90
N CYS A 9 -21.64 13.61 6.52
CA CYS A 9 -22.40 14.08 5.37
C CYS A 9 -21.96 13.39 4.06
N TRP A 10 -20.64 13.20 3.88
CA TRP A 10 -20.08 12.52 2.71
C TRP A 10 -20.52 11.06 2.65
N LYS A 11 -20.36 10.33 3.76
CA LYS A 11 -20.76 8.92 3.89
C LYS A 11 -22.24 8.72 3.59
N GLU A 12 -23.11 9.59 4.13
CA GLU A 12 -24.57 9.49 3.94
C GLU A 12 -25.01 9.80 2.50
N LYS A 13 -24.33 10.73 1.81
CA LYS A 13 -24.75 11.19 0.48
C LYS A 13 -24.06 10.48 -0.69
N ASN A 14 -22.83 10.04 -0.51
CA ASN A 14 -21.97 9.57 -1.60
C ASN A 14 -21.52 8.12 -1.46
N GLU A 15 -21.74 7.48 -0.31
CA GLU A 15 -21.29 6.10 -0.07
C GLU A 15 -22.47 5.21 0.35
N VAL A 16 -22.40 3.93 0.00
CA VAL A 16 -23.42 2.94 0.35
C VAL A 16 -22.85 1.94 1.36
N GLY A 17 -23.67 1.54 2.34
CA GLY A 17 -23.32 0.51 3.33
C GLY A 17 -23.10 1.04 4.75
N LEU A 18 -23.31 2.34 5.00
CA LEU A 18 -23.28 2.90 6.35
C LEU A 18 -24.33 2.26 7.27
N ASP A 19 -25.55 2.07 6.77
CA ASP A 19 -26.63 1.41 7.51
C ASP A 19 -26.27 -0.03 7.85
N GLU A 20 -25.71 -0.78 6.90
CA GLU A 20 -25.29 -2.17 7.12
C GLU A 20 -24.16 -2.29 8.16
N VAL A 21 -23.20 -1.37 8.14
CA VAL A 21 -22.16 -1.27 9.20
C VAL A 21 -22.82 -0.99 10.55
N THR A 22 -23.73 -0.03 10.59
CA THR A 22 -24.41 0.41 11.81
C THR A 22 -25.22 -0.74 12.40
N ASP A 23 -26.09 -1.35 11.62
CA ASP A 23 -26.94 -2.47 12.03
C ASP A 23 -26.12 -3.68 12.48
N THR A 24 -25.06 -4.03 11.74
CA THR A 24 -24.24 -5.21 12.07
C THR A 24 -23.52 -5.04 13.41
N PHE A 25 -22.85 -3.90 13.60
CA PHE A 25 -21.97 -3.73 14.75
C PHE A 25 -22.69 -3.20 16.00
N ILE A 26 -23.81 -2.48 15.87
CA ILE A 26 -24.67 -2.17 17.03
C ILE A 26 -25.21 -3.48 17.64
N ASN A 27 -25.66 -4.42 16.81
CA ASN A 27 -26.18 -5.71 17.30
C ASN A 27 -25.07 -6.62 17.87
N LEU A 28 -23.84 -6.50 17.37
CA LEU A 28 -22.71 -7.29 17.85
C LEU A 28 -22.13 -6.76 19.17
N PHE A 29 -22.08 -5.44 19.33
CA PHE A 29 -21.48 -4.79 20.49
C PHE A 29 -22.50 -4.67 21.62
N LYS A 30 -22.07 -4.84 22.88
CA LYS A 30 -22.98 -4.99 24.03
C LYS A 30 -23.54 -3.67 24.55
N LYS A 31 -22.92 -2.53 24.21
CA LYS A 31 -23.22 -1.21 24.81
C LYS A 31 -23.58 -0.05 23.87
N PRO A 32 -23.37 -0.04 22.54
CA PRO A 32 -23.49 1.23 21.82
C PRO A 32 -24.94 1.52 21.39
N ASP A 33 -25.51 2.58 21.96
CA ASP A 33 -26.68 3.28 21.38
C ASP A 33 -26.33 3.94 20.02
N PHE A 34 -25.04 4.16 19.75
CA PHE A 34 -24.51 4.66 18.48
C PHE A 34 -23.05 4.20 18.23
N LEU A 35 -22.62 4.13 16.97
CA LEU A 35 -21.22 3.85 16.60
C LEU A 35 -20.47 5.15 16.26
N PRO A 36 -19.33 5.45 16.92
CA PRO A 36 -18.54 6.65 16.60
C PRO A 36 -18.03 6.61 15.16
N SER A 37 -18.21 7.71 14.43
CA SER A 37 -17.97 7.73 12.99
C SER A 37 -16.52 7.57 12.55
N ILE A 38 -15.58 7.87 13.46
CA ILE A 38 -14.14 7.66 13.26
C ILE A 38 -13.79 6.18 13.04
N TYR A 39 -14.62 5.24 13.52
CA TYR A 39 -14.38 3.80 13.38
C TYR A 39 -15.12 3.17 12.20
N HIS A 40 -16.05 3.88 11.55
CA HIS A 40 -16.77 3.34 10.39
C HIS A 40 -15.85 2.81 9.29
N PRO A 41 -14.73 3.47 8.92
CA PRO A 41 -13.80 2.96 7.90
C PRO A 41 -13.22 1.58 8.27
N ILE A 42 -12.92 1.37 9.56
CA ILE A 42 -12.39 0.11 10.07
C ILE A 42 -13.48 -0.96 10.04
N LEU A 43 -14.64 -0.66 10.61
CA LEU A 43 -15.76 -1.59 10.70
C LEU A 43 -16.27 -2.01 9.31
N TYR A 44 -16.26 -1.09 8.34
CA TYR A 44 -16.60 -1.39 6.95
C TYR A 44 -15.69 -2.47 6.34
N LYS A 45 -14.38 -2.45 6.65
CA LYS A 45 -13.46 -3.52 6.21
C LYS A 45 -13.84 -4.87 6.81
N TYR A 46 -14.22 -4.92 8.09
CA TYR A 46 -14.69 -6.16 8.73
C TYR A 46 -16.01 -6.71 8.15
N LEU A 47 -16.73 -5.90 7.38
CA LEU A 47 -17.96 -6.31 6.69
C LEU A 47 -17.71 -6.70 5.23
N LYS A 48 -16.91 -5.91 4.50
CA LYS A 48 -16.80 -6.02 3.03
C LYS A 48 -15.46 -6.53 2.52
N ASN A 49 -14.37 -6.38 3.28
CA ASN A 49 -13.06 -6.81 2.80
C ASN A 49 -13.03 -8.34 2.57
N PRO A 50 -12.50 -8.83 1.44
CA PRO A 50 -12.56 -10.23 1.05
C PRO A 50 -11.86 -11.21 2.00
N GLN A 51 -10.87 -10.77 2.78
CA GLN A 51 -10.20 -11.62 3.78
C GLN A 51 -10.68 -11.30 5.20
N ILE A 52 -10.64 -10.02 5.61
CA ILE A 52 -10.87 -9.61 7.01
C ILE A 52 -12.28 -9.96 7.50
N LYS A 53 -13.28 -10.02 6.60
CA LYS A 53 -14.66 -10.43 6.95
C LYS A 53 -14.79 -11.85 7.54
N HIS A 54 -13.74 -12.66 7.43
CA HIS A 54 -13.69 -14.04 7.94
C HIS A 54 -13.13 -14.15 9.37
N TRP A 55 -12.99 -13.02 10.08
CA TRP A 55 -12.55 -12.95 11.48
C TRP A 55 -13.23 -13.98 12.41
N ASP A 56 -12.46 -14.46 13.40
CA ASP A 56 -12.89 -15.51 14.32
C ASP A 56 -13.82 -14.95 15.43
N LYS A 57 -15.07 -15.42 15.43
CA LYS A 57 -16.11 -15.00 16.38
C LYS A 57 -15.88 -15.50 17.82
N GLU A 58 -15.33 -16.69 17.98
CA GLU A 58 -15.08 -17.27 19.30
C GLU A 58 -13.94 -16.52 19.97
N LEU A 59 -12.87 -16.24 19.22
CA LEU A 59 -11.74 -15.46 19.70
C LEU A 59 -12.10 -13.99 19.94
N PHE A 60 -12.93 -13.39 19.08
CA PHE A 60 -13.50 -12.07 19.37
C PHE A 60 -14.20 -12.06 20.74
N THR A 61 -15.11 -13.03 20.97
CA THR A 61 -15.90 -13.12 22.22
C THR A 61 -15.01 -13.34 23.45
N PHE A 62 -14.04 -14.24 23.32
CA PHE A 62 -13.07 -14.53 24.37
C PHE A 62 -12.21 -13.30 24.70
N SER A 63 -11.62 -12.68 23.68
CA SER A 63 -10.78 -11.50 23.80
C SER A 63 -11.56 -10.32 24.40
N TYR A 64 -12.78 -10.07 23.93
CA TYR A 64 -13.65 -9.04 24.51
C TYR A 64 -13.93 -9.28 26.00
N THR A 65 -14.17 -10.54 26.38
CA THR A 65 -14.36 -10.90 27.80
C THR A 65 -13.12 -10.60 28.62
N LYS A 66 -11.92 -10.92 28.10
CA LYS A 66 -10.64 -10.58 28.74
C LYS A 66 -10.42 -9.08 28.88
N ILE A 67 -10.72 -8.29 27.85
CA ILE A 67 -10.66 -6.83 27.90
C ILE A 67 -11.55 -6.28 29.03
N ARG A 68 -12.78 -6.80 29.16
CA ARG A 68 -13.69 -6.41 30.24
C ARG A 68 -13.27 -6.91 31.62
N GLU A 69 -12.63 -8.07 31.73
CA GLU A 69 -12.00 -8.54 32.98
C GLU A 69 -10.86 -7.62 33.42
N LEU A 70 -10.03 -7.17 32.47
CA LEU A 70 -8.95 -6.22 32.71
C LEU A 70 -9.49 -4.89 33.23
N GLU A 71 -10.47 -4.28 32.55
CA GLU A 71 -11.11 -3.04 33.00
C GLU A 71 -11.67 -3.15 34.42
N ARG A 72 -12.38 -4.26 34.73
CA ARG A 72 -12.91 -4.49 36.09
C ARG A 72 -11.79 -4.59 37.14
N SER A 73 -10.63 -5.10 36.74
CA SER A 73 -9.50 -5.33 37.66
C SER A 73 -8.72 -4.04 37.93
N ILE A 74 -8.47 -3.22 36.90
CA ILE A 74 -7.62 -2.02 37.01
C ILE A 74 -8.41 -0.71 37.14
N GLY A 75 -9.72 -0.75 36.84
CA GLY A 75 -10.60 0.42 36.79
C GLY A 75 -10.60 1.12 35.42
N LYS A 76 -11.71 1.79 35.10
CA LYS A 76 -11.93 2.45 33.80
C LYS A 76 -10.89 3.53 33.47
N GLU A 77 -10.49 4.34 34.44
CA GLU A 77 -9.50 5.40 34.22
C GLU A 77 -8.13 4.82 33.85
N ASN A 78 -7.63 3.87 34.63
CA ASN A 78 -6.36 3.20 34.34
C ASN A 78 -6.42 2.40 33.03
N MET A 79 -7.58 1.82 32.70
CA MET A 79 -7.81 1.14 31.42
C MET A 79 -7.61 2.11 30.25
N SER A 80 -8.25 3.27 30.27
CA SER A 80 -8.09 4.29 29.23
C SER A 80 -6.66 4.81 29.13
N ILE A 81 -6.02 5.16 30.25
CA ILE A 81 -4.63 5.65 30.27
C ILE A 81 -3.67 4.59 29.71
N THR A 82 -3.81 3.34 30.15
CA THR A 82 -2.97 2.22 29.70
C THR A 82 -3.17 1.95 28.21
N LEU A 83 -4.42 1.94 27.74
CA LEU A 83 -4.75 1.74 26.33
C LEU A 83 -4.15 2.83 25.46
N LEU A 84 -4.40 4.10 25.77
CA LEU A 84 -3.98 5.23 24.93
C LEU A 84 -2.46 5.38 24.88
N SER A 85 -1.77 5.20 26.01
CA SER A 85 -0.30 5.24 26.06
C SER A 85 0.36 4.09 25.29
N ASN A 86 -0.34 2.97 25.10
CA ASN A 86 0.17 1.79 24.40
C ASN A 86 -0.58 1.49 23.09
N PHE A 87 -1.37 2.46 22.59
CA PHE A 87 -2.23 2.25 21.44
C PHE A 87 -1.45 1.97 20.16
N HIS A 88 -0.20 2.45 20.08
CA HIS A 88 0.72 2.14 18.98
C HIS A 88 0.86 0.63 18.71
N LEU A 89 0.74 -0.22 19.75
CA LEU A 89 0.74 -1.69 19.59
C LEU A 89 -0.48 -2.16 18.79
N LEU A 90 -1.67 -1.63 19.11
CA LEU A 90 -2.91 -1.97 18.41
C LEU A 90 -2.94 -1.39 16.99
N SER A 91 -2.55 -0.12 16.81
CA SER A 91 -2.53 0.51 15.50
C SER A 91 -1.53 -0.17 14.57
N THR A 92 -0.33 -0.52 15.07
CA THR A 92 0.68 -1.27 14.31
C THR A 92 0.18 -2.67 13.97
N ALA A 93 -0.45 -3.38 14.91
CA ALA A 93 -1.05 -4.68 14.64
C ALA A 93 -2.10 -4.60 13.52
N TYR A 94 -2.99 -3.60 13.58
CA TYR A 94 -4.02 -3.41 12.58
C TYR A 94 -3.45 -3.01 11.20
N GLN A 95 -2.47 -2.11 11.14
CA GLN A 95 -1.81 -1.74 9.88
C GLN A 95 -1.09 -2.93 9.25
N ASN A 96 -0.32 -3.68 10.03
CA ASN A 96 0.35 -4.90 9.56
C ASN A 96 -0.66 -5.96 9.07
N LEU A 97 -1.84 -6.06 9.69
CA LEU A 97 -2.90 -6.96 9.23
C LEU A 97 -3.39 -6.58 7.83
N LEU A 98 -3.54 -5.28 7.54
CA LEU A 98 -3.94 -4.79 6.21
C LEU A 98 -2.88 -5.08 5.14
N ASP A 99 -1.59 -4.92 5.47
CA ASP A 99 -0.50 -5.27 4.55
C ASP A 99 -0.44 -6.77 4.26
N ILE A 100 -0.69 -7.59 5.28
CA ILE A 100 -0.77 -9.04 5.15
C ILE A 100 -1.98 -9.45 4.31
N GLU A 101 -3.12 -8.78 4.48
CA GLU A 101 -4.31 -9.01 3.68
C GLU A 101 -4.03 -8.83 2.18
N SER A 102 -3.34 -7.75 1.81
CA SER A 102 -2.93 -7.49 0.43
C SER A 102 -2.02 -8.59 -0.14
N ARG A 103 -1.13 -9.13 0.70
CA ARG A 103 -0.25 -10.26 0.33
C ARG A 103 -1.02 -11.57 0.20
N ILE A 104 -2.04 -11.82 1.02
CA ILE A 104 -2.93 -12.98 0.90
C ILE A 104 -3.72 -12.90 -0.41
N LEU A 105 -4.19 -11.72 -0.80
CA LEU A 105 -4.84 -11.51 -2.10
C LEU A 105 -3.90 -11.87 -3.27
N LEU A 106 -2.65 -11.37 -3.24
CA LEU A 106 -1.64 -11.73 -4.25
C LEU A 106 -1.35 -13.24 -4.26
N MET A 107 -1.18 -13.85 -3.08
CA MET A 107 -0.95 -15.29 -2.92
C MET A 107 -2.09 -16.12 -3.52
N ASN A 108 -3.34 -15.76 -3.24
CA ASN A 108 -4.52 -16.47 -3.73
C ASN A 108 -4.66 -16.38 -5.25
N ARG A 109 -4.16 -15.30 -5.86
CA ARG A 109 -4.20 -15.10 -7.30
C ARG A 109 -2.95 -15.61 -8.03
N PHE A 110 -1.89 -15.99 -7.30
CA PHE A 110 -0.67 -16.52 -7.87
C PHE A 110 -0.89 -17.90 -8.53
N LYS A 111 -0.57 -18.00 -9.83
CA LYS A 111 -0.78 -19.20 -10.67
C LYS A 111 0.44 -20.12 -10.78
N GLY A 112 1.54 -19.84 -10.08
CA GLY A 112 2.70 -20.73 -10.03
C GLY A 112 2.45 -22.00 -9.22
N SER A 113 3.44 -22.90 -9.16
CA SER A 113 3.36 -24.14 -8.40
C SER A 113 3.12 -23.90 -6.90
N GLU A 114 2.47 -24.84 -6.22
CA GLU A 114 2.24 -24.75 -4.77
C GLU A 114 3.54 -24.68 -3.96
N GLU A 115 4.60 -25.36 -4.43
CA GLU A 115 5.94 -25.24 -3.84
C GLU A 115 6.47 -23.80 -3.91
N LEU A 116 6.35 -23.16 -5.08
CA LEU A 116 6.78 -21.79 -5.28
C LEU A 116 5.90 -20.81 -4.50
N LYS A 117 4.59 -21.04 -4.46
CA LYS A 117 3.63 -20.26 -3.67
C LYS A 117 3.97 -20.31 -2.19
N ALA A 118 4.27 -21.49 -1.64
CA ALA A 118 4.66 -21.64 -0.24
C ALA A 118 5.97 -20.89 0.10
N LYS A 119 6.96 -20.97 -0.79
CA LYS A 119 8.27 -20.30 -0.64
C LYS A 119 8.16 -18.77 -0.73
N ILE A 120 7.35 -18.25 -1.64
CA ILE A 120 7.19 -16.80 -1.85
C ILE A 120 6.24 -16.20 -0.81
N PHE A 121 5.11 -16.86 -0.55
CA PHE A 121 4.00 -16.29 0.22
C PHE A 121 3.81 -16.95 1.58
N ASN A 122 3.37 -18.22 1.63
CA ASN A 122 2.82 -18.82 2.86
C ASN A 122 3.77 -18.68 4.07
N ILE A 123 5.04 -19.04 3.90
CA ILE A 123 6.02 -19.02 5.00
C ILE A 123 6.27 -17.59 5.49
N ASN A 124 6.42 -16.64 4.56
CA ASN A 124 6.69 -15.25 4.90
C ASN A 124 5.47 -14.59 5.55
N ILE A 125 4.27 -14.81 5.00
CA ILE A 125 3.02 -14.29 5.56
C ILE A 125 2.81 -14.82 6.99
N TYR A 126 2.98 -16.12 7.20
CA TYR A 126 2.84 -16.72 8.53
C TYR A 126 3.84 -16.13 9.54
N ASN A 127 5.09 -15.95 9.12
CA ASN A 127 6.13 -15.35 9.95
C ASN A 127 5.80 -13.90 10.34
N ASP A 128 5.27 -13.12 9.40
CA ASP A 128 4.95 -11.71 9.62
C ASP A 128 3.67 -11.55 10.45
N LEU A 129 2.70 -12.46 10.32
CA LEU A 129 1.56 -12.56 11.23
C LEU A 129 2.02 -12.80 12.68
N LEU A 130 2.95 -13.73 12.88
CA LEU A 130 3.42 -14.08 14.22
C LEU A 130 4.28 -12.99 14.86
N ASN A 131 5.28 -12.47 14.14
CA ASN A 131 6.22 -11.52 14.72
C ASN A 131 5.73 -10.07 14.64
N GLY A 132 4.84 -9.74 13.71
CA GLY A 132 4.20 -8.43 13.58
C GLY A 132 2.89 -8.39 14.34
N VAL A 133 1.80 -8.86 13.72
CA VAL A 133 0.43 -8.66 14.24
C VAL A 133 0.23 -9.32 15.61
N PHE A 134 0.47 -10.63 15.71
CA PHE A 134 0.22 -11.39 16.93
C PHE A 134 1.13 -10.95 18.07
N GLY A 135 2.42 -10.74 17.80
CA GLY A 135 3.38 -10.25 18.77
C GLY A 135 3.00 -8.91 19.40
N GLU A 136 2.55 -7.92 18.60
CA GLU A 136 2.08 -6.65 19.14
C GLU A 136 0.82 -6.80 20.01
N LEU A 137 -0.12 -7.68 19.63
CA LEU A 137 -1.31 -7.97 20.44
C LEU A 137 -0.96 -8.63 21.78
N LEU A 138 -0.01 -9.57 21.81
CA LEU A 138 0.43 -10.18 23.06
C LEU A 138 1.11 -9.15 23.97
N LYS A 139 1.97 -8.27 23.42
CA LYS A 139 2.57 -7.18 24.18
C LYS A 139 1.49 -6.28 24.80
N LEU A 140 0.44 -5.96 24.06
CA LEU A 140 -0.66 -5.14 24.57
C LEU A 140 -1.35 -5.81 25.78
N PHE A 141 -1.71 -7.10 25.69
CA PHE A 141 -2.25 -7.83 26.84
C PHE A 141 -1.27 -7.88 28.02
N ILE A 142 0.02 -8.08 27.77
CA ILE A 142 1.07 -8.09 28.81
C ILE A 142 1.17 -6.72 29.50
N THR A 143 1.01 -5.61 28.77
CA THR A 143 0.97 -4.27 29.36
C THR A 143 -0.19 -4.13 30.34
N PHE A 144 -1.39 -4.60 29.99
CA PHE A 144 -2.53 -4.57 30.91
C PHE A 144 -2.35 -5.51 32.11
N GLU A 145 -1.79 -6.71 31.92
CA GLU A 145 -1.45 -7.59 33.03
C GLU A 145 -0.36 -6.98 33.93
N SER A 146 0.55 -6.20 33.36
CA SER A 146 1.57 -5.45 34.13
C SER A 146 0.94 -4.38 34.99
N ALA A 147 -0.05 -3.65 34.45
CA ALA A 147 -0.83 -2.66 35.19
C ALA A 147 -1.65 -3.32 36.32
N LYS A 148 -2.26 -4.48 36.04
CA LYS A 148 -3.01 -5.27 37.03
C LYS A 148 -2.16 -5.82 38.16
N ASP A 149 -0.99 -6.38 37.85
CA ASP A 149 -0.07 -6.94 38.85
C ASP A 149 0.82 -5.86 39.51
N ASN A 150 0.75 -4.61 39.05
CA ASN A 150 1.64 -3.50 39.41
C ASN A 150 3.14 -3.89 39.31
N LYS A 151 3.50 -4.61 38.24
CA LYS A 151 4.84 -5.15 37.98
C LYS A 151 5.13 -5.13 36.49
N ASN A 152 6.37 -4.84 36.11
CA ASN A 152 6.78 -4.93 34.71
C ASN A 152 6.90 -6.40 34.29
N LEU A 153 6.00 -6.86 33.41
CA LEU A 153 6.00 -8.21 32.85
C LEU A 153 6.51 -8.27 31.41
N SER A 154 7.07 -7.18 30.88
CA SER A 154 7.50 -7.09 29.48
C SER A 154 8.46 -8.21 29.08
N GLN A 155 8.24 -8.76 27.87
CA GLN A 155 9.01 -9.86 27.33
C GLN A 155 9.54 -9.50 25.94
N LYS A 156 10.83 -9.80 25.70
CA LYS A 156 11.54 -9.40 24.47
C LYS A 156 11.18 -10.25 23.24
N THR A 157 10.76 -11.51 23.43
CA THR A 157 10.56 -12.45 22.32
C THR A 157 9.21 -13.15 22.44
N LEU A 158 8.68 -13.61 21.32
CA LEU A 158 7.32 -14.16 21.21
C LEU A 158 7.08 -15.39 22.12
N LYS A 159 8.06 -16.30 22.23
CA LYS A 159 7.91 -17.51 23.04
C LYS A 159 7.68 -17.19 24.55
N PRO A 160 8.52 -16.39 25.21
CA PRO A 160 8.25 -15.89 26.56
C PRO A 160 6.93 -15.11 26.70
N GLN A 161 6.49 -14.37 25.66
CA GLN A 161 5.18 -13.70 25.68
C GLN A 161 4.03 -14.72 25.75
N ILE A 162 4.09 -15.77 24.92
CA ILE A 162 3.15 -16.88 24.93
C ILE A 162 3.15 -17.59 26.28
N GLU A 163 4.30 -18.03 26.77
CA GLU A 163 4.43 -18.78 28.04
C GLU A 163 3.90 -17.97 29.25
N LEU A 164 4.14 -16.65 29.26
CA LEU A 164 3.65 -15.77 30.31
C LEU A 164 2.11 -15.71 30.35
N LEU A 165 1.48 -15.54 29.18
CA LEU A 165 0.03 -15.38 29.03
C LEU A 165 -0.72 -16.71 29.14
N GLU A 166 -0.12 -17.82 28.70
CA GLU A 166 -0.68 -19.18 28.78
C GLU A 166 -0.81 -19.67 30.22
N SER A 167 -0.04 -19.12 31.16
CA SER A 167 -0.08 -19.51 32.57
C SER A 167 -1.52 -19.53 33.12
N ASN A 168 -1.85 -20.55 33.91
CA ASN A 168 -3.17 -20.74 34.52
C ASN A 168 -3.65 -19.51 35.32
N LYS A 169 -2.72 -18.68 35.83
CA LYS A 169 -3.04 -17.42 36.53
C LYS A 169 -3.70 -16.39 35.59
N ARG A 170 -3.28 -16.31 34.33
CA ARG A 170 -3.70 -15.29 33.36
C ARG A 170 -4.80 -15.79 32.43
N GLY A 171 -4.71 -17.05 32.01
CA GLY A 171 -5.80 -17.75 31.35
C GLY A 171 -6.05 -17.27 29.92
N TYR A 172 -5.00 -17.05 29.12
CA TYR A 172 -5.11 -16.63 27.71
C TYR A 172 -4.89 -17.80 26.72
N GLN A 173 -5.13 -19.05 27.14
CA GLN A 173 -4.80 -20.24 26.35
C GLN A 173 -5.43 -20.23 24.94
N ASN A 174 -6.66 -19.75 24.80
CA ASN A 174 -7.33 -19.66 23.50
C ASN A 174 -6.61 -18.71 22.53
N ILE A 175 -6.04 -17.61 23.04
CA ILE A 175 -5.26 -16.66 22.23
C ILE A 175 -3.88 -17.24 21.93
N THR A 176 -3.20 -17.81 22.93
CA THR A 176 -1.83 -18.33 22.75
C THR A 176 -1.77 -19.56 21.87
N ALA A 177 -2.84 -20.37 21.83
CA ALA A 177 -2.94 -21.56 20.98
C ALA A 177 -3.02 -21.27 19.47
N LEU A 178 -3.21 -20.00 19.06
CA LEU A 178 -3.17 -19.60 17.65
C LEU A 178 -1.81 -19.82 16.99
N ALA A 179 -0.74 -19.82 17.77
CA ALA A 179 0.62 -19.87 17.29
C ALA A 179 1.34 -21.14 17.74
N ASP A 180 1.93 -21.87 16.79
CA ASP A 180 2.86 -22.95 17.11
C ASP A 180 4.28 -22.38 17.26
N ALA A 181 4.75 -22.34 18.52
CA ALA A 181 6.07 -21.82 18.86
C ALA A 181 7.23 -22.59 18.17
N ASN A 182 7.05 -23.88 17.87
CA ASN A 182 8.07 -24.69 17.22
C ASN A 182 8.14 -24.43 15.71
N ILE A 183 6.99 -24.35 15.04
CA ILE A 183 6.91 -23.96 13.62
C ILE A 183 7.52 -22.57 13.44
N ARG A 184 7.18 -21.63 14.33
CA ARG A 184 7.78 -20.28 14.35
C ARG A 184 9.30 -20.33 14.49
N ASN A 185 9.81 -21.09 15.47
CA ASN A 185 11.25 -21.18 15.70
C ASN A 185 11.99 -21.77 14.50
N ALA A 186 11.41 -22.76 13.82
CA ALA A 186 11.95 -23.27 12.57
C ALA A 186 12.01 -22.16 11.50
N ILE A 187 10.94 -21.38 11.32
CA ILE A 187 10.91 -20.28 10.33
C ILE A 187 11.94 -19.20 10.66
N SER A 188 11.95 -18.69 11.89
CA SER A 188 12.85 -17.59 12.29
C SER A 188 14.34 -17.94 12.23
N HIS A 189 14.70 -19.23 12.26
CA HIS A 189 16.09 -19.69 12.18
C HIS A 189 16.43 -20.35 10.83
N GLY A 190 15.58 -20.20 9.81
CA GLY A 190 15.84 -20.74 8.46
C GLY A 190 15.76 -22.27 8.38
N GLY A 191 15.17 -22.93 9.37
CA GLY A 191 14.98 -24.38 9.45
C GLY A 191 13.82 -24.91 8.60
N VAL A 192 13.42 -24.21 7.53
CA VAL A 192 12.27 -24.56 6.70
C VAL A 192 12.73 -25.05 5.34
N LYS A 193 12.25 -26.23 4.94
CA LYS A 193 12.50 -26.79 3.62
C LYS A 193 11.18 -27.17 2.96
N VAL A 194 10.91 -26.64 1.77
CA VAL A 194 9.74 -27.01 0.96
C VAL A 194 10.19 -27.93 -0.18
N VAL A 195 9.53 -29.08 -0.30
CA VAL A 195 9.80 -30.08 -1.37
C VAL A 195 8.46 -30.57 -1.91
N GLY A 196 8.12 -30.18 -3.14
CA GLY A 196 6.81 -30.47 -3.73
C GLY A 196 5.67 -29.96 -2.82
N PRO A 197 4.69 -30.80 -2.44
CA PRO A 197 3.56 -30.39 -1.62
C PRO A 197 3.84 -30.40 -0.11
N LYS A 198 5.08 -30.68 0.33
CA LYS A 198 5.44 -30.83 1.75
C LYS A 198 6.35 -29.72 2.25
N ILE A 199 6.15 -29.34 3.50
CA ILE A 199 6.98 -28.41 4.26
C ILE A 199 7.57 -29.14 5.47
N TYR A 200 8.88 -29.04 5.61
CA TYR A 200 9.64 -29.61 6.73
C TYR A 200 10.14 -28.48 7.62
N PHE A 201 9.71 -28.48 8.88
CA PHE A 201 10.13 -27.53 9.90
C PHE A 201 11.12 -28.20 10.84
N SER A 202 12.36 -27.73 10.87
CA SER A 202 13.43 -28.26 11.70
C SER A 202 13.76 -27.28 12.83
N PHE A 203 13.63 -27.73 14.08
CA PHE A 203 13.83 -26.90 15.27
C PHE A 203 14.54 -27.69 16.38
N ARG A 204 15.02 -26.98 17.41
CA ARG A 204 15.67 -27.58 18.58
C ARG A 204 14.83 -27.39 19.82
N ILE A 205 14.70 -28.45 20.62
CA ILE A 205 14.21 -28.36 22.01
C ILE A 205 15.37 -28.85 22.89
N GLY A 206 15.97 -27.93 23.65
CA GLY A 206 17.20 -28.21 24.39
C GLY A 206 18.35 -28.58 23.45
N LYS A 207 18.92 -29.77 23.62
CA LYS A 207 20.01 -30.30 22.78
C LYS A 207 19.51 -31.14 21.60
N GLU A 208 18.23 -31.51 21.58
CA GLU A 208 17.67 -32.44 20.61
C GLU A 208 17.11 -31.69 19.39
N HIS A 209 17.26 -32.32 18.23
CA HIS A 209 16.75 -31.84 16.95
C HIS A 209 15.44 -32.55 16.62
N PHE A 210 14.41 -31.76 16.34
CA PHE A 210 13.10 -32.25 15.93
C PHE A 210 12.78 -31.76 14.53
N GLN A 211 11.98 -32.55 13.83
CA GLN A 211 11.42 -32.20 12.53
C GLN A 211 9.93 -32.45 12.54
N HIS A 212 9.17 -31.45 12.10
CA HIS A 212 7.73 -31.53 11.88
C HIS A 212 7.45 -31.45 10.38
N GLU A 213 6.66 -32.39 9.87
CA GLU A 213 6.19 -32.40 8.47
C GLU A 213 4.76 -31.87 8.43
N SER A 214 4.49 -30.95 7.50
CA SER A 214 3.15 -30.45 7.19
C SER A 214 2.97 -30.37 5.68
N THR A 215 1.74 -30.47 5.18
CA THR A 215 1.47 -30.19 3.77
C THR A 215 1.37 -28.67 3.54
N VAL A 216 1.57 -28.22 2.30
CA VAL A 216 1.35 -26.82 1.93
C VAL A 216 -0.09 -26.38 2.23
N TYR A 217 -1.06 -27.29 2.09
CA TYR A 217 -2.48 -27.04 2.36
C TYR A 217 -2.75 -26.88 3.86
N ASP A 218 -2.30 -27.82 4.70
CA ASP A 218 -2.48 -27.74 6.16
C ASP A 218 -1.80 -26.49 6.76
N PHE A 219 -0.64 -26.13 6.22
CA PHE A 219 0.06 -24.92 6.62
C PHE A 219 -0.66 -23.65 6.17
N LYS A 220 -1.27 -23.64 4.98
CA LYS A 220 -2.12 -22.54 4.53
C LYS A 220 -3.33 -22.37 5.43
N ASP A 221 -3.98 -23.46 5.84
CA ASP A 221 -5.11 -23.40 6.77
C ASP A 221 -4.68 -22.84 8.13
N SER A 222 -3.50 -23.25 8.62
CA SER A 222 -2.93 -22.73 9.86
C SER A 222 -2.64 -21.22 9.78
N LEU A 223 -2.17 -20.75 8.62
CA LEU A 223 -1.98 -19.32 8.33
C LEU A 223 -3.30 -18.56 8.34
N LEU A 224 -4.33 -19.06 7.67
CA LEU A 224 -5.63 -18.40 7.62
C LEU A 224 -6.30 -18.39 8.99
N ARG A 225 -6.23 -19.48 9.76
CA ARG A 225 -6.71 -19.50 11.16
C ARG A 225 -6.00 -18.47 12.03
N LEU A 226 -4.68 -18.33 11.90
CA LEU A 226 -3.94 -17.29 12.60
C LEU A 226 -4.42 -15.89 12.19
N PHE A 227 -4.57 -15.64 10.89
CA PHE A 227 -5.07 -14.37 10.33
C PHE A 227 -6.48 -14.02 10.87
N ASP A 228 -7.41 -14.96 10.78
CA ASP A 228 -8.79 -14.78 11.24
C ASP A 228 -8.87 -14.59 12.76
N GLY A 229 -8.03 -15.33 13.50
CA GLY A 229 -7.91 -15.22 14.96
C GLY A 229 -7.40 -13.87 15.43
N VAL A 230 -6.29 -13.38 14.87
CA VAL A 230 -5.78 -12.04 15.21
C VAL A 230 -6.70 -10.92 14.75
N SER A 231 -7.38 -11.11 13.61
CA SER A 231 -8.41 -10.20 13.11
C SER A 231 -9.56 -10.06 14.11
N GLY A 232 -10.05 -11.17 14.68
CA GLY A 232 -11.08 -11.18 15.73
C GLY A 232 -10.63 -10.50 17.03
N ILE A 233 -9.38 -10.70 17.45
CA ILE A 233 -8.79 -10.01 18.62
C ILE A 233 -8.74 -8.49 18.39
N ILE A 234 -8.27 -8.04 17.22
CA ILE A 234 -8.24 -6.60 16.88
C ILE A 234 -9.66 -6.00 16.88
N LEU A 235 -10.64 -6.70 16.31
CA LEU A 235 -12.03 -6.25 16.32
C LEU A 235 -12.59 -6.11 17.73
N SER A 236 -12.18 -6.97 18.68
CA SER A 236 -12.60 -6.87 20.08
C SER A 236 -12.09 -5.60 20.76
N TRP A 237 -10.89 -5.13 20.41
CA TRP A 237 -10.38 -3.84 20.87
C TRP A 237 -11.12 -2.66 20.22
N PHE A 238 -11.44 -2.73 18.93
CA PHE A 238 -12.26 -1.69 18.29
C PHE A 238 -13.69 -1.67 18.82
N SER A 239 -14.26 -2.82 19.17
CA SER A 239 -15.53 -2.91 19.89
C SER A 239 -15.46 -2.14 21.21
N TYR A 240 -14.40 -2.36 21.99
CA TYR A 240 -14.17 -1.64 23.24
C TYR A 240 -14.09 -0.12 23.03
N LEU A 241 -13.30 0.34 22.04
CA LEU A 241 -13.14 1.76 21.71
C LEU A 241 -14.46 2.42 21.30
N CYS A 242 -15.28 1.72 20.50
CA CYS A 242 -16.61 2.18 20.11
C CYS A 242 -17.53 2.33 21.34
N GLU A 243 -17.56 1.32 22.21
CA GLU A 243 -18.43 1.30 23.40
C GLU A 243 -18.06 2.37 24.44
N GLU A 244 -16.77 2.70 24.56
CA GLU A 244 -16.29 3.77 25.45
C GLU A 244 -16.23 5.14 24.75
N ASN A 245 -16.66 5.23 23.49
CA ASN A 245 -16.68 6.44 22.66
C ASN A 245 -15.34 7.19 22.64
N ILE A 246 -14.23 6.46 22.56
CA ILE A 246 -12.89 7.05 22.44
C ILE A 246 -12.76 7.62 21.02
N SER A 247 -12.36 8.88 20.89
CA SER A 247 -12.26 9.62 19.63
C SER A 247 -10.92 10.37 19.52
N TYR A 248 -10.76 11.16 18.45
CA TYR A 248 -9.58 12.01 18.28
C TYR A 248 -9.42 13.03 19.42
N ASN A 249 -10.51 13.46 20.07
CA ASN A 249 -10.45 14.46 21.14
C ASN A 249 -9.73 13.96 22.39
N GLU A 250 -9.81 12.65 22.68
CA GLU A 250 -9.10 12.02 23.79
C GLU A 250 -7.60 11.87 23.51
N VAL A 251 -7.21 12.01 22.24
CA VAL A 251 -5.84 11.82 21.75
C VAL A 251 -5.13 13.15 21.49
N SER A 252 -5.85 14.12 20.93
CA SER A 252 -5.32 15.42 20.54
C SER A 252 -4.75 16.20 21.73
N GLY A 253 -3.50 16.66 21.60
CA GLY A 253 -2.85 17.49 22.63
C GLY A 253 -2.50 16.75 23.93
N ASN A 254 -2.66 15.43 23.98
CA ASN A 254 -2.31 14.63 25.15
C ASN A 254 -0.82 14.23 25.10
N SER A 255 -0.02 14.82 25.99
CA SER A 255 1.43 14.60 26.05
C SER A 255 1.87 13.18 26.45
N LEU A 256 0.95 12.36 26.97
CA LEU A 256 1.22 10.96 27.34
C LEU A 256 1.10 9.99 26.15
N ILE A 257 0.67 10.48 24.99
CA ILE A 257 0.38 9.66 23.82
C ILE A 257 1.51 9.77 22.79
N ASN A 258 1.89 8.61 22.25
CA ASN A 258 2.86 8.51 21.16
C ASN A 258 2.33 9.23 19.89
N GLU A 259 3.21 9.94 19.19
CA GLU A 259 2.93 10.57 17.90
C GLU A 259 2.27 9.61 16.88
N GLU A 260 2.69 8.34 16.85
CA GLU A 260 2.09 7.31 15.98
C GLU A 260 0.60 7.06 16.28
N THR A 261 0.21 7.12 17.55
CA THR A 261 -1.19 7.01 17.96
C THR A 261 -1.97 8.24 17.49
N SER A 262 -1.43 9.45 17.71
CA SER A 262 -2.05 10.69 17.25
C SER A 262 -2.25 10.71 15.75
N LEU A 263 -1.23 10.31 14.99
CA LEU A 263 -1.28 10.19 13.54
C LEU A 263 -2.30 9.15 13.08
N PHE A 264 -2.42 8.02 13.78
CA PHE A 264 -3.44 7.01 13.46
C PHE A 264 -4.86 7.57 13.59
N PHE A 265 -5.16 8.24 14.69
CA PHE A 265 -6.48 8.87 14.89
C PHE A 265 -6.71 10.04 13.93
N GLU A 266 -5.67 10.83 13.60
CA GLU A 266 -5.74 11.90 12.59
C GLU A 266 -6.18 11.32 11.24
N LYS A 267 -5.52 10.26 10.76
CA LYS A 267 -5.87 9.56 9.52
C LYS A 267 -7.29 9.00 9.52
N LEU A 268 -7.70 8.35 10.61
CA LEU A 268 -9.08 7.87 10.75
C LEU A 268 -10.09 9.01 10.71
N SER A 269 -9.76 10.15 11.33
CA SER A 269 -10.61 11.33 11.32
C SER A 269 -10.78 11.95 9.94
N MET A 270 -10.00 11.56 8.94
CA MET A 270 -10.12 12.00 7.55
C MET A 270 -10.65 10.91 6.61
N SER A 271 -10.84 9.69 7.13
CA SER A 271 -11.23 8.53 6.31
C SER A 271 -12.75 8.36 6.23
N THR A 272 -13.24 7.94 5.06
CA THR A 272 -14.62 7.54 4.81
C THR A 272 -14.76 6.01 4.73
N LEU A 273 -15.93 5.48 4.36
CA LEU A 273 -16.09 4.03 4.20
C LEU A 273 -15.23 3.50 3.04
N LEU A 274 -15.16 4.28 1.95
CA LEU A 274 -14.57 3.85 0.68
C LEU A 274 -13.26 4.55 0.33
N THR A 275 -12.92 5.65 1.02
CA THR A 275 -11.68 6.41 0.82
C THR A 275 -10.93 6.54 2.15
N ALA A 276 -9.77 5.90 2.24
CA ALA A 276 -8.94 5.91 3.44
C ALA A 276 -7.79 6.93 3.29
N CYS A 277 -7.54 7.70 4.35
CA CYS A 277 -6.31 8.48 4.46
C CYS A 277 -5.16 7.53 4.78
N ASP A 278 -4.26 7.33 3.82
CA ASP A 278 -3.12 6.41 3.94
C ASP A 278 -1.96 7.07 4.67
N LYS A 279 -1.59 8.28 4.23
CA LYS A 279 -0.44 9.04 4.74
C LYS A 279 -0.79 10.49 5.02
N VAL A 280 -0.17 10.99 6.09
CA VAL A 280 -0.09 12.41 6.41
C VAL A 280 1.34 12.68 6.84
N TYR A 281 2.02 13.62 6.20
CA TYR A 281 3.35 14.03 6.62
C TYR A 281 3.57 15.53 6.41
N GLN A 282 4.43 16.09 7.24
CA GLN A 282 4.77 17.51 7.22
C GLN A 282 6.20 17.69 6.72
N VAL A 283 6.40 18.71 5.90
CA VAL A 283 7.71 19.20 5.49
C VAL A 283 7.80 20.67 5.90
N ASP A 284 8.84 21.00 6.67
CA ASP A 284 9.15 22.40 6.98
C ASP A 284 10.00 22.97 5.84
N ILE A 285 9.50 24.04 5.22
CA ILE A 285 10.17 24.72 4.11
C ILE A 285 10.78 26.00 4.66
N ASP A 286 12.11 26.11 4.54
CA ASP A 286 12.89 27.30 4.89
C ASP A 286 13.66 27.75 3.65
N ASN A 287 13.17 28.81 3.01
CA ASN A 287 13.77 29.36 1.79
C ASN A 287 13.65 30.89 1.77
N GLU A 288 14.08 31.53 0.67
CA GLU A 288 14.03 32.99 0.51
C GLU A 288 12.61 33.58 0.63
N SER A 289 11.56 32.77 0.41
CA SER A 289 10.15 33.19 0.58
C SER A 289 9.64 33.09 2.02
N GLY A 290 10.47 32.63 2.96
CA GLY A 290 10.16 32.53 4.38
C GLY A 290 10.05 31.11 4.90
N LYS A 291 9.65 30.99 6.17
CA LYS A 291 9.38 29.71 6.83
C LYS A 291 7.90 29.38 6.71
N ARG A 292 7.60 28.21 6.17
CA ARG A 292 6.23 27.68 6.11
C ARG A 292 6.20 26.18 6.30
N LYS A 293 5.07 25.66 6.77
CA LYS A 293 4.78 24.24 6.80
C LYS A 293 4.08 23.83 5.52
N HIS A 294 4.40 22.63 5.05
CA HIS A 294 3.74 21.99 3.94
C HIS A 294 3.25 20.61 4.36
N ILE A 295 1.93 20.43 4.37
CA ILE A 295 1.30 19.15 4.75
C ILE A 295 0.89 18.40 3.51
N ASN A 296 1.32 17.15 3.39
CA ASN A 296 0.89 16.23 2.36
C ASN A 296 -0.10 15.23 2.94
N VAL A 297 -1.21 15.04 2.25
CA VAL A 297 -2.25 14.06 2.55
C VAL A 297 -2.43 13.16 1.35
N GLU A 298 -2.38 11.86 1.58
CA GLU A 298 -2.56 10.85 0.55
C GLU A 298 -3.79 10.00 0.88
N PHE A 299 -4.72 9.96 -0.06
CA PHE A 299 -5.89 9.10 -0.01
C PHE A 299 -5.74 7.91 -0.95
N ILE A 300 -6.16 6.75 -0.46
CA ILE A 300 -6.34 5.53 -1.24
C ILE A 300 -7.81 5.11 -1.17
N GLY A 301 -8.41 4.66 -2.27
CA GLY A 301 -9.81 4.24 -2.22
C GLY A 301 -10.49 4.07 -3.57
N THR A 302 -11.80 4.22 -3.56
CA THR A 302 -12.66 4.12 -4.74
C THR A 302 -12.41 5.23 -5.75
N ASP A 303 -12.77 4.95 -7.00
CA ASP A 303 -12.65 5.87 -8.12
C ASP A 303 -13.69 7.01 -8.01
N LEU A 304 -13.29 8.09 -7.35
CA LEU A 304 -14.04 9.34 -7.32
C LEU A 304 -13.80 10.12 -8.62
N ASP A 305 -14.85 10.77 -9.14
CA ASP A 305 -14.68 11.67 -10.27
C ASP A 305 -13.81 12.91 -9.90
N VAL A 306 -13.48 13.73 -10.90
CA VAL A 306 -12.60 14.89 -10.68
C VAL A 306 -13.22 15.89 -9.70
N ASP A 307 -14.51 16.19 -9.84
CA ASP A 307 -15.18 17.21 -9.02
C ASP A 307 -15.37 16.72 -7.58
N GLN A 308 -15.72 15.45 -7.40
CA GLN A 308 -15.78 14.79 -6.10
C GLN A 308 -14.42 14.82 -5.38
N ARG A 309 -13.31 14.57 -6.08
CA ARG A 309 -11.96 14.64 -5.48
C ARG A 309 -11.59 16.05 -5.05
N ILE A 310 -11.89 17.06 -5.87
CA ILE A 310 -11.65 18.46 -5.49
C ILE A 310 -12.46 18.82 -4.25
N LEU A 311 -13.76 18.52 -4.24
CA LEU A 311 -14.66 18.80 -3.12
C LEU A 311 -14.19 18.12 -1.83
N PHE A 312 -13.92 16.82 -1.90
CA PHE A 312 -13.44 16.04 -0.76
C PHE A 312 -12.09 16.56 -0.25
N GLY A 313 -11.18 16.90 -1.16
CA GLY A 313 -9.86 17.43 -0.81
C GLY A 313 -9.93 18.81 -0.14
N ILE A 314 -10.83 19.70 -0.57
CA ILE A 314 -11.01 21.03 0.04
C ILE A 314 -11.45 20.88 1.50
N TYR A 315 -12.45 20.03 1.77
CA TYR A 315 -12.88 19.78 3.15
C TYR A 315 -11.82 19.09 4.00
N THR A 316 -11.00 18.22 3.39
CA THR A 316 -9.85 17.65 4.08
C THR A 316 -8.83 18.72 4.46
N ALA A 317 -8.48 19.61 3.53
CA ALA A 317 -7.53 20.69 3.77
C ALA A 317 -8.03 21.64 4.87
N GLU A 318 -9.33 21.95 4.89
CA GLU A 318 -9.97 22.68 5.98
C GLU A 318 -9.84 21.95 7.32
N ARG A 319 -10.11 20.65 7.37
CA ARG A 319 -9.96 19.86 8.60
C ARG A 319 -8.54 19.92 9.14
N ILE A 320 -7.54 19.69 8.29
CA ILE A 320 -6.12 19.70 8.70
C ILE A 320 -5.68 21.08 9.16
N PHE A 321 -6.12 22.13 8.47
CA PHE A 321 -5.83 23.52 8.86
C PHE A 321 -6.22 23.76 10.33
N HIS A 322 -7.40 23.30 10.74
CA HIS A 322 -7.86 23.39 12.13
C HIS A 322 -7.16 22.41 13.08
N LEU A 323 -6.99 21.14 12.67
CA LEU A 323 -6.39 20.11 13.52
C LEU A 323 -4.93 20.41 13.88
N ARG A 324 -4.16 20.93 12.92
CA ARG A 324 -2.73 21.24 13.10
C ARG A 324 -2.45 22.71 13.42
N GLN A 325 -3.50 23.54 13.52
CA GLN A 325 -3.38 24.98 13.76
C GLN A 325 -2.39 25.63 12.79
N LEU A 326 -2.61 25.41 11.49
CA LEU A 326 -1.74 25.94 10.44
C LEU A 326 -1.92 27.45 10.29
N ASN A 327 -0.85 28.12 9.86
CA ASN A 327 -0.87 29.54 9.58
C ASN A 327 -1.30 29.81 8.12
N GLN A 328 -1.56 31.08 7.76
CA GLN A 328 -2.04 31.42 6.41
C GLN A 328 -0.96 31.27 5.33
N GLU A 329 0.31 31.36 5.70
CA GLU A 329 1.48 31.13 4.83
C GLU A 329 1.75 29.65 4.52
N ASP A 330 1.11 28.73 5.25
CA ASP A 330 1.27 27.30 5.08
C ASP A 330 0.53 26.78 3.84
N THR A 331 0.84 25.55 3.44
CA THR A 331 0.20 24.89 2.30
C THR A 331 -0.19 23.46 2.61
N VAL A 332 -1.25 23.00 1.96
CA VAL A 332 -1.72 21.62 2.03
C VAL A 332 -1.78 21.04 0.62
N MET A 333 -1.14 19.89 0.40
CA MET A 333 -1.27 19.11 -0.82
C MET A 333 -2.12 17.87 -0.53
N ILE A 334 -3.17 17.69 -1.34
CA ILE A 334 -4.04 16.53 -1.29
C ILE A 334 -3.77 15.69 -2.53
N SER A 335 -3.52 14.40 -2.33
CA SER A 335 -3.27 13.42 -3.39
C SER A 335 -4.25 12.25 -3.29
N PHE A 336 -4.62 11.72 -4.44
CA PHE A 336 -5.59 10.65 -4.62
C PHE A 336 -4.99 9.54 -5.47
N ASN A 337 -4.99 8.34 -4.91
CA ASN A 337 -4.56 7.11 -5.55
C ASN A 337 -5.76 6.15 -5.60
N SER A 338 -6.17 5.77 -6.81
CA SER A 338 -7.24 4.80 -7.00
C SER A 338 -6.86 3.81 -8.11
N PRO A 339 -7.46 2.62 -8.15
CA PRO A 339 -7.06 1.59 -9.11
C PRO A 339 -7.25 2.01 -10.58
N LYS A 340 -8.28 2.82 -10.88
CA LYS A 340 -8.62 3.23 -12.24
C LYS A 340 -8.19 4.65 -12.59
N THR A 341 -7.35 5.27 -11.77
CA THR A 341 -6.86 6.62 -12.06
C THR A 341 -5.38 6.74 -11.74
N VAL A 342 -4.61 7.37 -12.63
CA VAL A 342 -3.25 7.85 -12.31
C VAL A 342 -3.33 8.80 -11.13
N THR A 343 -2.30 8.79 -10.28
CA THR A 343 -2.20 9.69 -9.11
C THR A 343 -2.56 11.12 -9.48
N SER A 344 -3.61 11.61 -8.87
CA SER A 344 -4.07 12.99 -9.01
C SER A 344 -3.75 13.76 -7.74
N PHE A 345 -3.47 15.05 -7.85
CA PHE A 345 -3.23 15.91 -6.70
C PHE A 345 -3.57 17.36 -6.98
N PHE A 346 -3.70 18.13 -5.89
CA PHE A 346 -3.65 19.58 -5.93
C PHE A 346 -3.00 20.13 -4.68
N THR A 347 -2.49 21.36 -4.76
CA THR A 347 -2.00 22.11 -3.61
C THR A 347 -2.85 23.36 -3.39
N ILE A 348 -3.17 23.64 -2.13
CA ILE A 348 -3.94 24.81 -1.70
C ILE A 348 -3.19 25.59 -0.62
N ASN A 349 -3.28 26.92 -0.68
CA ASN A 349 -2.74 27.80 0.34
C ASN A 349 -3.69 27.87 1.53
N CYS A 350 -3.13 27.89 2.74
CA CYS A 350 -3.91 28.00 3.96
C CYS A 350 -4.59 29.38 4.09
N SER A 351 -4.15 30.42 3.38
CA SER A 351 -4.86 31.69 3.25
C SER A 351 -6.26 31.52 2.63
N ASP A 352 -6.38 30.66 1.62
CA ASP A 352 -7.64 30.40 0.91
C ASP A 352 -8.57 29.55 1.79
N ILE A 353 -8.02 28.55 2.47
CA ILE A 353 -8.74 27.77 3.48
C ILE A 353 -9.22 28.66 4.64
N ASN A 354 -8.39 29.56 5.14
CA ASN A 354 -8.79 30.50 6.18
C ASN A 354 -9.92 31.43 5.70
N ASN A 355 -9.91 31.87 4.44
CA ASN A 355 -11.01 32.65 3.88
C ASN A 355 -12.30 31.81 3.76
N LEU A 356 -12.20 30.54 3.39
CA LEU A 356 -13.32 29.59 3.36
C LEU A 356 -13.92 29.39 4.75
N SER A 357 -13.10 29.05 5.75
CA SER A 357 -13.58 28.81 7.13
C SER A 357 -14.21 30.04 7.78
N ASN A 358 -13.81 31.24 7.34
CA ASN A 358 -14.41 32.51 7.78
C ASN A 358 -15.62 32.96 6.93
N GLY A 359 -16.08 32.15 5.99
CA GLY A 359 -17.23 32.43 5.13
C GLY A 359 -17.04 33.58 4.14
N LYS A 360 -15.78 33.96 3.84
CA LYS A 360 -15.46 35.04 2.88
C LYS A 360 -15.54 34.60 1.43
N ILE A 361 -15.32 33.31 1.19
CA ILE A 361 -15.38 32.67 -0.13
C ILE A 361 -16.14 31.34 0.00
N THR A 362 -16.66 30.84 -1.12
CA THR A 362 -17.36 29.56 -1.19
C THR A 362 -16.42 28.42 -1.61
N VAL A 363 -16.87 27.17 -1.50
CA VAL A 363 -16.11 25.99 -1.97
C VAL A 363 -15.92 26.05 -3.49
N GLU A 364 -16.90 26.57 -4.22
CA GLU A 364 -16.83 26.78 -5.66
C GLU A 364 -15.76 27.81 -6.02
N ASP A 365 -15.59 28.86 -5.21
CA ASP A 365 -14.53 29.86 -5.40
C ASP A 365 -13.15 29.24 -5.16
N VAL A 366 -13.00 28.45 -4.10
CA VAL A 366 -11.76 27.70 -3.81
C VAL A 366 -11.42 26.74 -4.95
N SER A 367 -12.41 26.03 -5.49
CA SER A 367 -12.23 25.12 -6.62
C SER A 367 -11.68 25.86 -7.86
N LYS A 368 -12.20 27.05 -8.16
CA LYS A 368 -11.68 27.90 -9.26
C LYS A 368 -10.23 28.33 -9.00
N ILE A 369 -9.89 28.71 -7.76
CA ILE A 369 -8.52 29.08 -7.38
C ILE A 369 -7.57 27.91 -7.63
N ILE A 370 -7.95 26.68 -7.23
CA ILE A 370 -7.14 25.47 -7.46
C ILE A 370 -6.87 25.27 -8.95
N TYR A 371 -7.90 25.32 -9.80
CA TYR A 371 -7.74 25.16 -11.25
C TYR A 371 -6.87 26.26 -11.89
N GLN A 372 -6.93 27.49 -11.37
CA GLN A 372 -6.14 28.61 -11.88
C GLN A 372 -4.69 28.61 -11.39
N SER A 373 -4.38 27.90 -10.29
CA SER A 373 -3.06 27.91 -9.65
C SER A 373 -1.94 27.26 -10.48
N GLY A 374 -2.28 26.36 -11.41
CA GLY A 374 -1.33 25.50 -12.11
C GLY A 374 -0.72 24.38 -11.26
N ASN A 375 -1.00 24.33 -9.94
CA ASN A 375 -0.54 23.29 -9.01
C ASN A 375 -1.62 22.22 -8.81
N VAL A 376 -2.17 21.73 -9.92
CA VAL A 376 -3.21 20.71 -9.96
C VAL A 376 -2.99 19.75 -11.12
N LEU A 377 -3.07 18.46 -10.84
CA LEU A 377 -3.12 17.40 -11.84
C LEU A 377 -4.27 16.47 -11.47
N MET A 378 -5.32 16.50 -12.29
CA MET A 378 -6.55 15.72 -12.08
C MET A 378 -6.82 14.86 -13.31
N PHE A 379 -6.45 13.59 -13.24
CA PHE A 379 -6.75 12.62 -14.30
C PHE A 379 -8.17 12.09 -14.16
N PRO A 380 -8.93 11.89 -15.25
CA PRO A 380 -10.24 11.28 -15.19
C PRO A 380 -10.14 9.79 -14.84
N VAL A 381 -11.22 9.24 -14.27
CA VAL A 381 -11.35 7.80 -14.04
C VAL A 381 -11.36 7.07 -15.38
N ASN A 382 -10.60 5.98 -15.48
CA ASN A 382 -10.68 5.09 -16.62
C ASN A 382 -11.94 4.22 -16.53
N ASP A 383 -12.86 4.43 -17.45
CA ASP A 383 -14.14 3.70 -17.53
C ASP A 383 -14.03 2.39 -18.35
N GLU A 384 -12.86 2.04 -18.89
CA GLU A 384 -12.68 0.78 -19.60
C GLU A 384 -12.88 -0.42 -18.67
N ASP A 385 -13.56 -1.45 -19.17
CA ASP A 385 -13.70 -2.73 -18.45
C ASP A 385 -12.36 -3.47 -18.48
N ARG A 386 -11.58 -3.26 -17.42
CA ARG A 386 -10.21 -3.78 -17.26
C ARG A 386 -10.07 -4.53 -15.96
N ASN A 387 -9.30 -5.61 -16.04
CA ASN A 387 -8.91 -6.36 -14.87
C ASN A 387 -7.60 -5.80 -14.31
N GLU A 388 -7.68 -5.04 -13.21
CA GLU A 388 -6.53 -4.48 -12.47
C GLU A 388 -5.45 -5.52 -12.14
N PHE A 389 -5.86 -6.79 -11.97
CA PHE A 389 -4.93 -7.88 -11.70
C PHE A 389 -4.08 -8.24 -12.92
N GLU A 390 -4.66 -8.25 -14.12
CA GLU A 390 -3.91 -8.58 -15.34
C GLU A 390 -2.81 -7.55 -15.60
N ASP A 391 -3.03 -6.30 -15.21
CA ASP A 391 -2.02 -5.25 -15.31
C ASP A 391 -0.84 -5.48 -14.37
N SER A 392 -1.12 -5.93 -13.14
CA SER A 392 -0.09 -6.19 -12.12
C SER A 392 0.85 -7.34 -12.49
N PHE A 393 0.39 -8.27 -13.34
CA PHE A 393 1.16 -9.46 -13.76
C PHE A 393 1.44 -9.50 -15.26
N ARG A 394 1.25 -8.37 -15.95
CA ARG A 394 1.48 -8.31 -17.39
C ARG A 394 2.93 -8.61 -17.69
N HIS A 395 3.14 -9.55 -18.61
CA HIS A 395 4.47 -9.94 -19.04
C HIS A 395 4.51 -10.08 -20.56
N TYR A 396 5.46 -9.38 -21.17
CA TYR A 396 5.85 -9.56 -22.56
C TYR A 396 7.06 -10.48 -22.59
N SER A 397 6.92 -11.64 -23.24
CA SER A 397 8.01 -12.62 -23.34
C SER A 397 9.20 -12.06 -24.10
N ASP A 398 10.39 -12.40 -23.61
CA ASP A 398 11.63 -12.12 -24.32
C ASP A 398 11.60 -12.74 -25.73
N ILE A 399 12.24 -12.04 -26.67
CA ILE A 399 12.37 -12.49 -28.05
C ILE A 399 13.85 -12.75 -28.32
N GLU A 400 14.22 -14.01 -28.52
CA GLU A 400 15.61 -14.42 -28.72
C GLU A 400 15.83 -15.00 -30.12
N THR A 401 16.89 -14.54 -30.77
CA THR A 401 17.38 -15.05 -32.05
C THR A 401 18.90 -15.27 -31.96
N GLN A 402 19.50 -15.81 -33.02
CA GLN A 402 20.97 -15.94 -33.08
C GLN A 402 21.70 -14.59 -33.06
N ASP A 403 21.07 -13.53 -33.59
CA ASP A 403 21.72 -12.24 -33.81
C ASP A 403 21.41 -11.21 -32.72
N TYR A 404 20.28 -11.36 -32.03
CA TYR A 404 19.85 -10.45 -30.99
C TYR A 404 18.90 -11.09 -29.96
N HIS A 405 18.83 -10.48 -28.78
CA HIS A 405 17.88 -10.79 -27.71
C HIS A 405 17.17 -9.50 -27.29
N ILE A 406 15.83 -9.52 -27.29
CA ILE A 406 14.97 -8.42 -26.85
C ILE A 406 14.38 -8.82 -25.50
N THR A 407 14.52 -7.93 -24.53
CA THR A 407 13.96 -8.09 -23.18
C THR A 407 13.45 -6.76 -22.66
N GLU A 408 12.91 -6.76 -21.43
CA GLU A 408 12.36 -5.58 -20.76
C GLU A 408 11.38 -4.82 -21.67
N ILE A 409 10.53 -5.59 -22.37
CA ILE A 409 9.52 -5.05 -23.26
C ILE A 409 8.41 -4.45 -22.39
N GLU A 410 8.14 -3.17 -22.59
CA GLU A 410 7.19 -2.36 -21.81
C GLU A 410 6.21 -1.65 -22.75
N ASP A 411 4.94 -1.65 -22.36
CA ASP A 411 3.93 -0.75 -22.92
C ASP A 411 4.14 0.63 -22.30
N ILE A 412 4.37 1.65 -23.13
CA ILE A 412 4.50 3.06 -22.72
C ILE A 412 3.53 3.95 -23.51
N SER A 413 2.40 3.36 -23.93
CA SER A 413 1.39 4.01 -24.76
C SER A 413 0.77 5.22 -24.08
N LEU A 414 0.33 6.18 -24.90
CA LEU A 414 -0.51 7.30 -24.49
C LEU A 414 -1.92 7.11 -25.05
N GLU A 415 -2.86 7.95 -24.62
CA GLU A 415 -4.26 7.94 -25.09
C GLU A 415 -4.40 7.80 -26.61
N ASN A 416 -3.57 8.51 -27.38
CA ASN A 416 -3.68 8.59 -28.84
C ASN A 416 -2.56 7.86 -29.60
N GLU A 417 -1.58 7.27 -28.91
CA GLU A 417 -0.40 6.68 -29.53
C GLU A 417 0.00 5.38 -28.85
N LYS A 418 0.07 4.30 -29.63
CA LYS A 418 0.57 3.01 -29.16
C LYS A 418 2.09 3.02 -29.19
N ARG A 419 2.72 2.85 -28.02
CA ARG A 419 4.16 3.00 -27.87
C ARG A 419 4.75 1.82 -27.11
N ILE A 420 5.88 1.31 -27.59
CA ILE A 420 6.59 0.19 -26.96
C ILE A 420 8.01 0.63 -26.65
N LYS A 421 8.50 0.23 -25.48
CA LYS A 421 9.89 0.37 -25.07
C LYS A 421 10.51 -1.01 -24.89
N ALA A 422 11.77 -1.19 -25.28
CA ALA A 422 12.49 -2.45 -25.04
C ALA A 422 14.00 -2.25 -24.92
N VAL A 423 14.66 -3.23 -24.33
CA VAL A 423 16.13 -3.35 -24.31
C VAL A 423 16.55 -4.44 -25.30
N VAL A 424 17.60 -4.16 -26.07
CA VAL A 424 18.09 -5.05 -27.11
C VAL A 424 19.56 -5.34 -26.88
N TYR A 425 19.93 -6.62 -26.85
CA TYR A 425 21.31 -7.08 -26.86
C TYR A 425 21.67 -7.60 -28.24
N LEU A 426 22.74 -7.06 -28.83
CA LEU A 426 23.20 -7.43 -30.16
C LEU A 426 24.46 -8.29 -30.08
N ASN A 427 24.28 -9.62 -30.20
CA ASN A 427 25.32 -10.62 -29.96
C ASN A 427 26.57 -10.48 -30.86
N ARG A 428 26.41 -9.92 -32.07
CA ARG A 428 27.46 -9.87 -33.10
C ARG A 428 27.66 -8.48 -33.73
N ALA A 429 27.02 -7.43 -33.20
CA ALA A 429 27.12 -6.11 -33.79
C ALA A 429 28.48 -5.45 -33.49
N LYS A 430 29.28 -5.28 -34.55
CA LYS A 430 30.59 -4.61 -34.49
C LYS A 430 30.65 -3.29 -35.27
N ARG A 431 29.62 -2.99 -36.07
CA ARG A 431 29.58 -1.82 -36.98
C ARG A 431 28.14 -1.31 -37.12
N PRO A 432 27.94 0.00 -37.36
CA PRO A 432 26.61 0.59 -37.53
C PRO A 432 25.71 -0.12 -38.54
N ASN A 433 26.23 -0.53 -39.70
CA ASN A 433 25.42 -1.20 -40.73
C ASN A 433 24.81 -2.55 -40.27
N HIS A 434 25.49 -3.27 -39.37
CA HIS A 434 24.93 -4.51 -38.81
C HIS A 434 23.77 -4.20 -37.85
N VAL A 435 23.91 -3.13 -37.06
CA VAL A 435 22.88 -2.66 -36.15
C VAL A 435 21.65 -2.21 -36.96
N GLU A 436 21.84 -1.41 -38.02
CA GLU A 436 20.74 -0.93 -38.86
C GLU A 436 19.92 -2.06 -39.49
N LYS A 437 20.59 -3.15 -39.93
CA LYS A 437 19.92 -4.34 -40.45
C LYS A 437 19.03 -5.00 -39.38
N ASN A 438 19.61 -5.32 -38.23
CA ASN A 438 18.88 -5.99 -37.14
C ASN A 438 17.72 -5.13 -36.63
N ILE A 439 17.88 -3.82 -36.63
CA ILE A 439 16.86 -2.89 -36.13
C ILE A 439 15.61 -2.87 -37.00
N SER A 440 15.74 -3.04 -38.31
CA SER A 440 14.57 -3.14 -39.18
C SER A 440 13.73 -4.38 -38.84
N GLU A 441 14.38 -5.51 -38.56
CA GLU A 441 13.72 -6.76 -38.16
C GLU A 441 13.09 -6.66 -36.77
N ILE A 442 13.81 -6.10 -35.79
CA ILE A 442 13.34 -5.88 -34.42
C ILE A 442 12.12 -4.97 -34.40
N VAL A 443 12.17 -3.85 -35.13
CA VAL A 443 11.05 -2.90 -35.24
C VAL A 443 9.82 -3.60 -35.80
N GLU A 444 9.94 -4.40 -36.87
CA GLU A 444 8.79 -5.11 -37.45
C GLU A 444 8.18 -6.17 -36.51
N GLN A 445 8.99 -6.80 -35.65
CA GLN A 445 8.48 -7.73 -34.63
C GLN A 445 7.73 -7.00 -33.53
N LEU A 446 8.34 -5.97 -32.93
CA LEU A 446 7.73 -5.20 -31.83
C LEU A 446 6.51 -4.42 -32.30
N LYS A 447 6.50 -3.93 -33.55
CA LYS A 447 5.40 -3.17 -34.12
C LYS A 447 4.08 -3.95 -34.09
N LYS A 448 4.13 -5.28 -34.26
CA LYS A 448 2.95 -6.16 -34.30
C LYS A 448 2.55 -6.73 -32.94
N LEU A 449 3.30 -6.41 -31.89
CA LEU A 449 3.05 -6.92 -30.54
C LEU A 449 1.72 -6.38 -30.03
N GLU A 450 0.82 -7.25 -29.57
CA GLU A 450 -0.45 -6.84 -28.96
C GLU A 450 -0.19 -6.14 -27.62
N THR A 451 -0.80 -4.97 -27.41
CA THR A 451 -0.76 -4.27 -26.11
C THR A 451 -2.13 -4.29 -25.46
N TYR A 452 -2.18 -4.29 -24.12
CA TYR A 452 -3.43 -4.57 -23.38
C TYR A 452 -4.01 -3.36 -22.62
N GLY A 453 -3.38 -2.18 -22.67
CA GLY A 453 -3.89 -0.95 -22.03
C GLY A 453 -3.42 -0.76 -20.58
N PHE A 454 -4.09 0.05 -19.77
CA PHE A 454 -3.86 0.09 -18.31
C PHE A 454 -5.19 0.32 -17.60
N ALA A 455 -5.39 -0.24 -16.41
CA ALA A 455 -6.56 0.04 -15.58
C ALA A 455 -6.54 1.50 -15.12
N SER A 456 -5.37 2.03 -14.77
CA SER A 456 -5.22 3.41 -14.24
C SER A 456 -5.48 4.53 -15.24
N ASN A 457 -5.32 4.29 -16.55
CA ASN A 457 -5.47 5.33 -17.56
C ASN A 457 -5.74 4.78 -18.95
N LYS A 458 -6.52 5.53 -19.72
CA LYS A 458 -6.81 5.27 -21.12
C LYS A 458 -5.55 5.44 -21.97
N VAL A 459 -5.24 4.41 -22.76
CA VAL A 459 -4.14 4.42 -23.73
C VAL A 459 -4.57 3.73 -25.01
N LYS A 460 -3.95 4.08 -26.14
CA LYS A 460 -4.14 3.36 -27.40
C LYS A 460 -3.46 1.99 -27.31
N HIS A 461 -4.24 0.93 -27.43
CA HIS A 461 -3.76 -0.44 -27.27
C HIS A 461 -4.54 -1.43 -28.16
N GLY A 462 -4.08 -2.67 -28.24
CA GLY A 462 -4.69 -3.76 -29.00
C GLY A 462 -3.73 -4.32 -30.05
N LYS A 463 -4.29 -4.94 -31.10
CA LYS A 463 -3.55 -5.62 -32.16
C LYS A 463 -3.05 -4.72 -33.30
N MET A 464 -3.37 -3.42 -33.28
CA MET A 464 -2.86 -2.50 -34.30
C MET A 464 -1.36 -2.31 -34.18
N ASP A 465 -0.73 -1.87 -35.27
CA ASP A 465 0.70 -1.56 -35.28
C ASP A 465 1.06 -0.46 -34.27
N ALA A 466 2.22 -0.59 -33.62
CA ALA A 466 2.78 0.46 -32.79
C ALA A 466 3.07 1.72 -33.63
N ASP A 467 2.69 2.89 -33.08
CA ASP A 467 3.02 4.17 -33.67
C ASP A 467 4.49 4.53 -33.43
N LEU A 468 5.02 4.14 -32.27
CA LEU A 468 6.35 4.50 -31.82
C LEU A 468 7.01 3.32 -31.08
N ILE A 469 8.29 3.07 -31.38
CA ILE A 469 9.09 2.08 -30.63
C ILE A 469 10.38 2.74 -30.16
N TYR A 470 10.71 2.59 -28.89
CA TYR A 470 11.92 3.10 -28.28
C TYR A 470 12.82 1.96 -27.80
N LEU A 471 14.03 1.90 -28.31
CA LEU A 471 14.97 0.82 -28.03
C LEU A 471 16.24 1.37 -27.40
N ILE A 472 16.77 0.64 -26.44
CA ILE A 472 18.12 0.85 -25.90
C ILE A 472 18.96 -0.36 -26.26
N LEU A 473 20.06 -0.13 -26.98
CA LEU A 473 20.90 -1.20 -27.51
C LEU A 473 22.18 -1.36 -26.70
N TYR A 474 22.52 -2.62 -26.39
CA TYR A 474 23.77 -3.01 -25.74
C TYR A 474 24.48 -4.13 -26.50
N LYS A 475 25.79 -4.28 -26.28
CA LYS A 475 26.59 -5.39 -26.82
C LYS A 475 26.39 -6.70 -26.05
N LYS A 476 26.23 -6.61 -24.73
CA LYS A 476 26.17 -7.75 -23.81
C LYS A 476 25.08 -7.55 -22.76
N GLU A 477 24.42 -8.64 -22.42
CA GLU A 477 23.49 -8.71 -21.31
C GLU A 477 24.24 -8.59 -19.97
N VAL A 478 23.82 -7.62 -19.16
CA VAL A 478 24.35 -7.36 -17.83
C VAL A 478 23.19 -6.99 -16.91
N ARG A 479 23.23 -7.44 -15.65
CA ARG A 479 22.09 -7.27 -14.75
C ARG A 479 21.88 -5.82 -14.29
N LYS A 480 22.93 -5.15 -13.78
CA LYS A 480 22.91 -3.74 -13.31
C LYS A 480 24.31 -3.14 -13.34
N GLY A 481 24.42 -1.81 -13.21
CA GLY A 481 25.67 -1.09 -12.96
C GLY A 481 26.10 -0.15 -14.09
N LYS A 482 27.37 0.28 -14.05
CA LYS A 482 27.96 1.22 -15.02
C LYS A 482 27.84 0.73 -16.48
N ASP A 483 27.82 -0.58 -16.68
CA ASP A 483 27.72 -1.21 -18.01
C ASP A 483 26.32 -1.12 -18.64
N ARG A 484 25.31 -0.64 -17.91
CA ARG A 484 23.99 -0.23 -18.44
C ARG A 484 23.81 1.29 -18.48
N ALA A 485 24.84 2.07 -18.18
CA ALA A 485 24.72 3.52 -18.17
C ALA A 485 24.68 4.07 -19.60
N LEU A 486 23.86 5.08 -19.84
CA LEU A 486 23.67 5.70 -21.15
C LEU A 486 24.68 6.81 -21.42
N TYR A 487 25.96 6.55 -21.13
CA TYR A 487 27.05 7.50 -21.34
C TYR A 487 27.90 7.07 -22.53
N PRO A 488 28.49 8.02 -23.28
CA PRO A 488 29.43 7.69 -24.36
C PRO A 488 30.60 6.80 -23.93
N THR A 489 31.06 6.96 -22.69
CA THR A 489 32.18 6.18 -22.14
C THR A 489 31.83 4.73 -21.80
N ASN A 490 30.56 4.33 -21.89
CA ASN A 490 30.15 2.95 -21.68
C ASN A 490 30.32 2.14 -22.98
N ASP A 491 31.36 1.29 -23.03
CA ASP A 491 31.66 0.43 -24.17
C ASP A 491 30.55 -0.58 -24.50
N ASN A 492 29.68 -0.88 -23.55
CA ASN A 492 28.55 -1.78 -23.75
C ASN A 492 27.36 -1.09 -24.43
N PHE A 493 27.19 0.22 -24.25
CA PHE A 493 26.08 0.98 -24.82
C PHE A 493 26.34 1.31 -26.29
N ILE A 494 25.40 0.93 -27.17
CA ILE A 494 25.52 1.10 -28.62
C ILE A 494 24.78 2.36 -29.07
N ALA A 495 23.47 2.41 -28.83
CA ALA A 495 22.61 3.50 -29.30
C ALA A 495 21.26 3.49 -28.58
N GLN A 496 20.61 4.66 -28.56
CA GLN A 496 19.16 4.75 -28.38
C GLN A 496 18.52 4.88 -29.76
N ILE A 497 17.43 4.16 -29.99
CA ILE A 497 16.75 4.14 -31.28
C ILE A 497 15.28 4.45 -31.07
N GLN A 498 14.74 5.29 -31.94
CA GLN A 498 13.32 5.60 -31.97
C GLN A 498 12.77 5.34 -33.37
N TYR A 499 11.84 4.40 -33.49
CA TYR A 499 10.95 4.31 -34.64
C TYR A 499 9.72 5.18 -34.39
N ASP A 500 9.29 5.93 -35.40
CA ASP A 500 8.08 6.77 -35.37
C ASP A 500 7.45 6.81 -36.77
N ASN A 501 6.20 6.34 -36.89
CA ASN A 501 5.46 6.34 -38.15
C ASN A 501 5.16 7.75 -38.69
N LYS A 502 5.12 8.78 -37.83
CA LYS A 502 4.92 10.20 -38.18
C LYS A 502 6.23 10.96 -38.34
N MET A 503 7.39 10.31 -38.11
CA MET A 503 8.73 10.91 -38.21
C MET A 503 8.93 12.16 -37.33
N LYS A 504 8.27 12.25 -36.18
CA LYS A 504 8.40 13.38 -35.23
C LYS A 504 9.48 13.13 -34.18
N PHE A 505 9.69 11.87 -33.79
CA PHE A 505 10.65 11.42 -32.79
C PHE A 505 10.53 12.17 -31.45
N PRO A 506 9.38 12.05 -30.75
CA PRO A 506 9.09 12.86 -29.56
C PRO A 506 9.78 12.40 -28.27
N ILE A 507 10.43 11.24 -28.22
CA ILE A 507 11.06 10.75 -26.98
C ILE A 507 12.47 11.33 -26.92
N ARG A 508 12.70 12.17 -25.92
CA ARG A 508 13.96 12.89 -25.72
C ARG A 508 14.44 12.71 -24.29
N ASN A 509 15.75 12.56 -24.13
CA ASN A 509 16.41 12.59 -22.84
C ASN A 509 17.40 13.77 -22.83
N ALA A 510 17.01 14.87 -22.18
CA ALA A 510 17.79 16.10 -22.16
C ALA A 510 19.19 15.95 -21.53
N PHE A 511 19.42 14.93 -20.70
CA PHE A 511 20.71 14.68 -20.07
C PHE A 511 21.63 13.78 -20.91
N VAL A 512 21.04 12.89 -21.71
CA VAL A 512 21.78 11.87 -22.47
C VAL A 512 21.95 12.29 -23.93
N ASP A 513 20.87 12.68 -24.60
CA ASP A 513 20.83 12.95 -26.04
C ASP A 513 21.91 13.95 -26.52
N PRO A 514 22.23 15.04 -25.79
CA PRO A 514 23.26 15.99 -26.21
C PRO A 514 24.66 15.37 -26.36
N ASN A 515 24.91 14.23 -25.73
CA ASN A 515 26.18 13.52 -25.75
C ASN A 515 26.25 12.43 -26.84
N LEU A 516 25.18 12.26 -27.63
CA LEU A 516 25.05 11.21 -28.64
C LEU A 516 25.08 11.78 -30.06
N LYS A 517 25.43 10.93 -31.02
CA LYS A 517 25.46 11.29 -32.44
C LYS A 517 24.13 10.94 -33.10
N LEU A 518 23.31 11.95 -33.33
CA LEU A 518 22.01 11.84 -33.99
C LEU A 518 22.14 11.52 -35.49
N ARG A 519 21.38 10.55 -35.98
CA ARG A 519 21.15 10.25 -37.40
C ARG A 519 19.69 9.86 -37.64
N ARG A 520 19.10 10.31 -38.73
CA ARG A 520 17.72 9.97 -39.11
C ARG A 520 17.67 9.31 -40.48
N TYR A 521 16.93 8.21 -40.56
CA TYR A 521 16.66 7.48 -41.79
C TYR A 521 15.18 7.15 -41.85
N LYS A 522 14.42 7.92 -42.64
CA LYS A 522 12.96 7.78 -42.79
C LYS A 522 12.25 7.77 -41.42
N THR A 523 11.65 6.65 -41.05
CA THR A 523 10.87 6.43 -39.82
C THR A 523 11.72 6.06 -38.62
N ILE A 524 13.06 6.03 -38.73
CA ILE A 524 13.95 5.64 -37.63
C ILE A 524 14.96 6.75 -37.34
N GLU A 525 15.08 7.09 -36.07
CA GLU A 525 16.12 7.95 -35.50
C GLU A 525 17.08 7.11 -34.66
N TYR A 526 18.37 7.33 -34.87
CA TYR A 526 19.46 6.71 -34.15
C TYR A 526 20.24 7.78 -33.38
N ASN A 527 20.31 7.64 -32.07
CA ASN A 527 21.21 8.40 -31.20
C ASN A 527 22.37 7.48 -30.83
N TRP A 528 23.43 7.51 -31.64
CA TRP A 528 24.58 6.64 -31.49
C TRP A 528 25.47 7.06 -30.33
N ASN A 529 25.98 6.08 -29.58
CA ASN A 529 27.17 6.31 -28.78
C ASN A 529 28.32 6.72 -29.72
N PRO A 530 28.94 7.90 -29.54
CA PRO A 530 30.03 8.34 -30.42
C PRO A 530 31.29 7.45 -30.34
N ASN A 531 31.43 6.62 -29.30
CA ASN A 531 32.53 5.69 -29.11
C ASN A 531 32.22 4.25 -29.59
N PHE A 532 31.04 3.99 -30.18
CA PHE A 532 30.68 2.67 -30.70
C PHE A 532 31.38 2.32 -32.03
#